data_AF-A0A4R4NDI4-F1
#
_entry.id   AF-A0A4R4NDI4-F1
#
_cell.length_a   1.000
_cell.length_b   1.000
_cell.length_c   1.000
_cell.angle_alpha   90.00
_cell.angle_beta   90.00
_cell.angle_gamma   90.00
#
_symmetry.space_group_name_H-M   'P 1'
#
loop_
_entity.id
_entity.type
_entity.pdbx_description
1 polymer ?
#
loop_
_entity_poly.entity_id
_entity_poly.type
_entity_poly.pdbx_seq_one_letter_code
_entity_poly.pdbx_strand_id
1 'polypeptide(L)'
;MATTLDHAYHQLPDHAAALYRLIGLHPVPEISAEVASAAFQDDPLSALEALLEAGLVSELPPAGGGQDRYRMLAAVHGHAAAQAAQHETERSRTAAMRRMCDSYVLSAAAARVRDSSPTGPPRSPRPTPSPTRRSPGLGRRSTG
;
A
#
# COMPACT_ATOMS: atom_id res chain seq x y z
N MET A 1 28.91 0.69 -25.01
CA MET A 1 28.35 -0.63 -24.69
C MET A 1 26.97 -0.39 -24.11
N ALA A 2 25.90 -0.80 -24.80
CA ALA A 2 24.55 -0.70 -24.24
C ALA A 2 24.47 -1.59 -23.00
N THR A 3 23.97 -1.05 -21.89
CA THR A 3 23.82 -1.82 -20.66
C THR A 3 22.66 -2.80 -20.82
N THR A 4 22.65 -3.90 -20.06
CA THR A 4 21.53 -4.87 -20.10
C THR A 4 20.18 -4.21 -19.81
N LEU A 5 20.18 -3.14 -19.01
CA LEU A 5 18.98 -2.35 -18.69
C LEU A 5 18.51 -1.49 -19.87
N ASP A 6 19.42 -0.91 -20.67
CA ASP A 6 19.03 -0.21 -21.91
C ASP A 6 18.30 -1.15 -22.87
N HIS A 7 18.78 -2.39 -23.00
CA HIS A 7 18.13 -3.37 -23.86
C HIS A 7 16.73 -3.74 -23.36
N ALA A 8 16.59 -4.03 -22.07
CA ALA A 8 15.29 -4.32 -21.46
C ALA A 8 14.32 -3.13 -21.63
N TYR A 9 14.79 -1.89 -21.41
CA TYR A 9 14.00 -0.69 -21.58
C TYR A 9 13.53 -0.50 -23.03
N HIS A 10 14.39 -0.72 -24.02
CA HIS A 10 14.02 -0.59 -25.44
C HIS A 10 13.05 -1.65 -25.95
N GLN A 11 12.89 -2.76 -25.23
CA GLN A 11 11.91 -3.80 -25.55
C GLN A 11 10.55 -3.54 -24.90
N LEU A 12 10.43 -2.54 -24.02
CA LEU A 12 9.17 -2.23 -23.37
C LEU A 12 8.17 -1.62 -24.36
N PRO A 13 6.88 -1.97 -24.23
CA PRO A 13 5.80 -1.18 -24.81
C PRO A 13 5.83 0.27 -24.31
N ASP A 14 5.34 1.21 -25.13
CA ASP A 14 5.37 2.65 -24.82
C ASP A 14 4.74 3.00 -23.46
N HIS A 15 3.63 2.33 -23.10
CA HIS A 15 2.94 2.54 -21.82
C HIS A 15 3.78 2.05 -20.62
N ALA A 16 4.45 0.91 -20.76
CA ALA A 16 5.33 0.37 -19.73
C ALA A 16 6.61 1.20 -19.58
N ALA A 17 7.17 1.68 -20.69
CA ALA A 17 8.31 2.61 -20.69
C ALA A 17 7.94 3.94 -20.02
N ALA A 18 6.72 4.45 -20.24
CA ALA A 18 6.22 5.64 -19.56
C ALA A 18 6.10 5.42 -18.05
N LEU A 19 5.41 4.36 -17.62
CA LEU A 19 5.32 4.02 -16.19
C LEU A 19 6.72 3.87 -15.58
N TYR A 20 7.63 3.14 -16.24
CA TYR A 20 9.01 2.91 -15.81
C TYR A 20 9.74 4.22 -15.47
N ARG A 21 9.67 5.21 -16.37
CA ARG A 21 10.27 6.53 -16.14
C ARG A 21 9.62 7.24 -14.95
N LEU A 22 8.30 7.18 -14.83
CA LEU A 22 7.57 7.88 -13.76
C LEU A 22 7.83 7.27 -12.39
N ILE A 23 7.87 5.94 -12.28
CA ILE A 23 8.18 5.24 -11.02
C ILE A 23 9.66 5.35 -10.64
N GLY A 24 10.56 5.60 -11.60
CA GLY A 24 11.96 5.92 -11.32
C GLY A 24 12.15 7.23 -10.53
N LEU A 25 11.18 8.14 -10.56
CA LEU A 25 11.19 9.36 -9.75
C LEU A 25 10.76 9.13 -8.30
N HIS A 26 10.22 7.95 -8.01
CA HIS A 26 9.71 7.63 -6.69
C HIS A 26 10.85 7.54 -5.68
N PRO A 27 10.75 8.18 -4.49
CA PRO A 27 11.87 8.24 -3.54
C PRO A 27 12.21 6.90 -2.89
N VAL A 28 11.30 5.93 -2.92
CA VAL A 28 11.46 4.61 -2.28
C VAL A 28 11.45 3.53 -3.36
N PRO A 29 12.28 2.48 -3.26
CA PRO A 29 12.28 1.38 -4.24
C PRO A 29 11.02 0.49 -4.19
N GLU A 30 10.12 0.69 -3.23
CA GLU A 30 8.90 -0.07 -3.06
C GLU A 30 7.68 0.76 -3.46
N ILE A 31 6.81 0.18 -4.26
CA ILE A 31 5.70 0.86 -4.93
C ILE A 31 4.47 -0.04 -4.85
N SER A 32 3.33 0.50 -4.43
CA SER A 32 2.05 -0.21 -4.50
C SER A 32 1.37 0.00 -5.85
N ALA A 33 0.47 -0.90 -6.23
CA ALA A 33 -0.37 -0.74 -7.42
C ALA A 33 -1.11 0.62 -7.44
N GLU A 34 -1.54 1.11 -6.27
CA GLU A 34 -2.19 2.43 -6.10
C GLU A 34 -1.26 3.58 -6.52
N VAL A 35 0.00 3.55 -6.07
CA VAL A 35 0.99 4.59 -6.39
C VAL A 35 1.36 4.55 -7.87
N ALA A 36 1.51 3.35 -8.45
CA ALA A 36 1.72 3.19 -9.89
C ALA A 36 0.55 3.78 -10.71
N SER A 37 -0.69 3.53 -10.27
CA SER A 37 -1.90 4.09 -10.89
C SER A 37 -2.01 5.62 -10.74
N ALA A 38 -1.52 6.16 -9.63
CA ALA A 38 -1.46 7.61 -9.44
C ALA A 38 -0.39 8.26 -10.33
N ALA A 39 0.72 7.58 -10.57
CA ALA A 39 1.80 8.03 -11.45
C ALA A 39 1.35 8.03 -12.91
N PHE A 40 0.69 6.95 -13.37
CA PHE A 40 0.32 6.72 -14.76
C PHE A 40 -1.17 6.40 -14.90
N GLN A 41 -1.90 7.26 -15.61
CA GLN A 41 -3.37 7.26 -15.63
C GLN A 41 -4.00 6.41 -16.75
N ASP A 42 -3.22 5.90 -17.70
CA ASP A 42 -3.75 5.15 -18.84
C ASP A 42 -4.05 3.69 -18.45
N ASP A 43 -3.05 2.81 -18.49
CA ASP A 43 -3.19 1.40 -18.11
C ASP A 43 -2.03 0.97 -17.19
N PRO A 44 -2.10 1.33 -15.89
CA PRO A 44 -1.03 1.07 -14.95
C PRO A 44 -0.83 -0.42 -14.64
N LEU A 45 -1.88 -1.25 -14.75
CA LEU A 45 -1.78 -2.68 -14.45
C LEU A 45 -1.05 -3.42 -15.57
N SER A 46 -1.46 -3.21 -16.83
CA SER A 46 -0.74 -3.81 -17.96
C SER A 46 0.70 -3.31 -18.04
N ALA A 47 0.93 -2.02 -17.72
CA ALA A 47 2.28 -1.48 -17.61
C ALA A 47 3.11 -2.19 -16.52
N LEU A 48 2.54 -2.45 -15.33
CA LEU A 48 3.22 -3.19 -14.26
C LEU A 48 3.53 -4.64 -14.65
N GLU A 49 2.59 -5.32 -15.31
CA GLU A 49 2.77 -6.68 -15.83
C GLU A 49 3.93 -6.73 -16.83
N ALA A 50 3.98 -5.80 -17.80
CA ALA A 50 5.09 -5.72 -18.74
C ALA A 50 6.44 -5.48 -18.05
N LEU A 51 6.47 -4.68 -16.97
CA LEU A 51 7.68 -4.47 -16.18
C LEU A 51 8.11 -5.69 -15.37
N LEU A 52 7.15 -6.49 -14.89
CA LEU A 52 7.41 -7.78 -14.24
C LEU A 52 8.00 -8.78 -15.24
N GLU A 53 7.40 -8.90 -16.42
CA GLU A 53 7.87 -9.78 -17.49
C GLU A 53 9.28 -9.40 -17.96
N ALA A 54 9.57 -8.10 -18.02
CA ALA A 54 10.90 -7.59 -18.34
C ALA A 54 11.92 -7.72 -17.18
N GLY A 55 11.50 -8.18 -15.99
CA GLY A 55 12.36 -8.30 -14.80
C GLY A 55 12.84 -6.96 -14.23
N LEU A 56 12.16 -5.86 -14.55
CA LEU A 56 12.48 -4.51 -14.09
C LEU A 56 11.86 -4.20 -12.73
N VAL A 57 10.79 -4.90 -12.38
CA VAL A 57 10.21 -4.91 -11.03
C VAL A 57 10.03 -6.35 -10.55
N SER A 58 9.93 -6.53 -9.25
CA SER A 58 9.62 -7.81 -8.63
C SER A 58 8.44 -7.67 -7.69
N GLU A 59 7.54 -8.63 -7.71
CA GLU A 59 6.39 -8.65 -6.81
C GLU A 59 6.84 -8.98 -5.38
N LEU A 60 6.26 -8.28 -4.41
CA LEU A 60 6.46 -8.49 -2.99
C LEU A 60 5.19 -9.12 -2.40
N PRO A 61 5.31 -10.04 -1.44
CA PRO A 61 4.15 -10.62 -0.79
C PRO A 61 3.29 -9.53 -0.14
N PRO A 62 1.95 -9.62 -0.24
CA PRO A 62 1.06 -8.64 0.35
C PRO A 62 1.24 -8.62 1.86
N ALA A 63 1.40 -7.44 2.43
CA ALA A 63 1.47 -7.28 3.88
C ALA A 63 0.05 -7.30 4.46
N GLY A 64 -0.37 -8.43 5.02
CA GLY A 64 -1.59 -8.54 5.82
C GLY A 64 -2.90 -8.34 5.05
N GLY A 65 -3.09 -9.04 3.92
CA GLY A 65 -4.31 -8.92 3.10
C GLY A 65 -4.46 -7.59 2.38
N GLY A 66 -3.38 -6.81 2.31
CA GLY A 66 -3.29 -5.55 1.58
C GLY A 66 -3.05 -5.71 0.08
N GLN A 67 -2.94 -4.57 -0.60
CA GLN A 67 -2.71 -4.45 -2.05
C GLN A 67 -1.38 -5.05 -2.51
N ASP A 68 -1.29 -5.35 -3.81
CA ASP A 68 -0.06 -5.82 -4.46
C ASP A 68 1.03 -4.75 -4.38
N ARG A 69 2.24 -5.23 -4.10
CA ARG A 69 3.43 -4.40 -3.93
C ARG A 69 4.52 -4.87 -4.86
N TYR A 70 5.26 -3.91 -5.37
CA TYR A 70 6.35 -4.13 -6.30
C TYR A 70 7.61 -3.49 -5.75
N ARG A 71 8.74 -4.13 -6.03
CA ARG A 71 10.07 -3.61 -5.71
C ARG A 71 10.85 -3.41 -6.98
N MET A 72 11.41 -2.22 -7.13
CA MET A 72 12.44 -1.93 -8.11
C MET A 72 13.81 -2.02 -7.44
N LEU A 73 14.73 -2.77 -8.04
CA LEU A 73 16.10 -2.87 -7.55
C LEU A 73 16.82 -1.52 -7.72
N ALA A 74 17.76 -1.19 -6.82
CA ALA A 74 18.44 0.12 -6.83
C ALA A 74 19.12 0.46 -8.16
N ALA A 75 19.71 -0.52 -8.85
CA ALA A 75 20.31 -0.32 -10.17
C ALA A 75 19.24 0.00 -11.24
N VAL A 76 18.10 -0.68 -11.19
CA VAL A 76 16.97 -0.44 -12.09
C VAL A 76 16.34 0.92 -11.78
N HIS A 77 16.23 1.29 -10.51
CA HIS A 77 15.73 2.59 -10.07
C HIS A 77 16.61 3.74 -10.55
N GLY A 78 17.94 3.62 -10.40
CA GLY A 78 18.89 4.60 -10.94
C GLY A 78 18.80 4.73 -12.47
N HIS A 79 18.63 3.61 -13.18
CA HIS A 79 18.43 3.64 -14.63
C HIS A 79 17.10 4.33 -15.00
N ALA A 80 16.00 3.99 -14.35
CA ALA A 80 14.69 4.59 -14.56
C ALA A 80 14.71 6.11 -14.33
N ALA A 81 15.38 6.57 -13.26
CA ALA A 81 15.55 7.99 -12.97
C ALA A 81 16.35 8.71 -14.06
N ALA A 82 17.41 8.07 -14.58
CA ALA A 82 18.19 8.61 -15.70
C ALA A 82 17.38 8.69 -17.00
N GLN A 83 16.54 7.69 -17.29
CA GLN A 83 15.61 7.72 -18.43
C GLN A 83 14.55 8.82 -18.27
N ALA A 84 14.02 9.00 -17.06
CA ALA A 84 13.07 10.07 -16.76
C ALA A 84 13.67 11.46 -16.98
N ALA A 85 14.93 11.68 -16.56
CA ALA A 85 15.61 12.95 -16.78
C ALA A 85 15.82 13.29 -18.26
N GLN A 86 16.00 12.27 -19.12
CA GLN A 86 16.23 12.43 -20.55
C GLN A 86 14.94 12.64 -21.35
N HIS A 87 13.87 11.93 -21.00
CA HIS A 87 12.65 11.86 -21.81
C HIS A 87 11.48 12.68 -21.24
N GLU A 88 11.44 12.91 -19.92
CA GLU A 88 10.31 13.60 -19.28
C GLU A 88 10.64 15.08 -19.02
N THR A 89 9.66 15.94 -19.33
CA THR A 89 9.75 17.36 -18.98
C THR A 89 9.68 17.55 -17.47
N GLU A 90 10.31 18.61 -16.96
CA GLU A 90 10.29 18.95 -15.53
C GLU A 90 8.85 19.07 -14.98
N ARG A 91 7.93 19.59 -15.80
CA ARG A 91 6.51 19.70 -15.48
C ARG A 91 5.85 18.33 -15.33
N SER A 92 6.12 17.39 -16.25
CA SER A 92 5.62 16.01 -16.19
C SER A 92 6.12 15.32 -14.92
N ARG A 93 7.42 15.40 -14.66
CA ARG A 93 8.08 14.83 -13.47
C ARG A 93 7.48 15.35 -12.17
N THR A 94 7.32 16.67 -12.06
CA THR A 94 6.71 17.30 -10.87
C THR A 94 5.25 16.90 -10.68
N ALA A 95 4.47 16.82 -11.76
CA ALA A 95 3.06 16.44 -11.69
C ALA A 95 2.88 14.99 -11.25
N ALA A 96 3.66 14.06 -11.82
CA ALA A 96 3.64 12.65 -11.43
C ALA A 96 4.04 12.47 -9.96
N MET A 97 5.11 13.14 -9.52
CA MET A 97 5.56 13.05 -8.14
C MET A 97 4.52 13.60 -7.15
N ARG A 98 3.83 14.68 -7.49
CA ARG A 98 2.70 15.19 -6.69
C ARG A 98 1.57 14.16 -6.60
N ARG A 99 1.16 13.54 -7.71
CA ARG A 99 0.09 12.52 -7.71
C ARG A 99 0.47 11.30 -6.87
N MET A 100 1.72 10.86 -6.93
CA MET A 100 2.23 9.79 -6.07
C MET A 100 2.17 10.18 -4.59
N CYS A 101 2.57 11.41 -4.23
CA CYS A 101 2.43 11.91 -2.85
C CYS A 101 0.97 11.99 -2.40
N ASP A 102 0.06 12.46 -3.27
CA ASP A 102 -1.36 12.54 -2.98
C ASP A 102 -1.95 11.15 -2.73
N SER A 103 -1.51 10.13 -3.47
CA SER A 103 -1.88 8.73 -3.23
C SER A 103 -1.51 8.28 -1.81
N TYR A 104 -0.32 8.62 -1.30
CA TYR A 104 0.05 8.30 0.08
C TYR A 104 -0.85 8.97 1.12
N VAL A 105 -1.22 10.23 0.90
CA VAL A 105 -2.13 10.97 1.79
C VAL A 105 -3.52 10.32 1.80
N LEU A 106 -4.04 9.96 0.63
CA LEU A 106 -5.33 9.29 0.49
C LEU A 106 -5.33 7.90 1.13
N SER A 107 -4.29 7.09 0.90
CA SER A 107 -4.18 5.75 1.49
C SER A 107 -4.05 5.83 3.02
N ALA A 108 -3.30 6.79 3.56
CA ALA A 108 -3.22 7.03 5.01
C ALA A 108 -4.56 7.48 5.61
N ALA A 109 -5.29 8.37 4.93
CA ALA A 109 -6.62 8.80 5.33
C ALA A 109 -7.62 7.62 5.34
N ALA A 110 -7.60 6.78 4.30
CA ALA A 110 -8.44 5.59 4.22
C ALA A 110 -8.13 4.58 5.33
N ALA A 111 -6.85 4.36 5.64
CA ALA A 111 -6.44 3.51 6.75
C ALA A 111 -6.95 4.02 8.10
N ARG A 112 -6.87 5.34 8.34
CA ARG A 112 -7.39 5.97 9.57
C ARG A 112 -8.90 5.78 9.72
N VAL A 113 -9.66 5.91 8.63
CA VAL A 113 -11.11 5.67 8.65
C VAL A 113 -11.42 4.22 9.01
N ARG A 114 -10.68 3.24 8.44
CA ARG A 114 -10.85 1.81 8.76
C ARG A 114 -10.57 1.51 10.23
N ASP A 115 -9.49 2.06 10.79
CA ASP A 115 -9.11 1.89 12.20
C ASP A 115 -10.13 2.53 13.17
N SER A 116 -10.72 3.66 12.77
CA SER A 116 -11.76 4.33 13.56
C SER A 116 -13.14 3.65 13.52
N SER A 117 -13.32 2.64 12.65
CA SER A 117 -14.57 1.89 12.55
C SER A 117 -14.69 0.96 13.76
N PRO A 118 -15.78 1.03 14.56
CA PRO A 118 -15.92 0.28 15.80
C PRO A 118 -16.31 -1.17 15.52
N THR A 119 -15.49 -1.94 14.81
CA THR A 119 -15.64 -3.39 14.70
C THR A 119 -14.84 -4.05 15.82
N GLY A 120 -15.21 -3.76 17.06
CA GLY A 120 -14.92 -4.67 18.15
C GLY A 120 -15.92 -5.84 18.07
N PRO A 121 -15.53 -7.09 18.43
CA PRO A 121 -16.52 -8.15 18.58
C PRO A 121 -17.63 -7.68 19.53
N PRO A 122 -18.90 -8.12 19.35
CA PRO A 122 -19.96 -7.75 20.27
C PRO A 122 -19.48 -8.09 21.68
N ARG A 123 -19.26 -7.07 22.52
CA ARG A 123 -18.96 -7.29 23.93
C ARG A 123 -20.12 -8.12 24.46
N SER A 124 -19.85 -9.38 24.79
CA SER A 124 -20.87 -10.22 25.41
C SER A 124 -21.41 -9.43 26.60
N PRO A 125 -22.74 -9.33 26.78
CA PRO A 125 -23.29 -8.65 27.92
C PRO A 125 -22.65 -9.25 29.17
N ARG A 126 -21.98 -8.40 29.95
CA ARG A 126 -21.36 -8.78 31.21
C ARG A 126 -22.43 -9.52 32.01
N PRO A 127 -22.17 -10.76 32.49
CA PRO A 127 -23.17 -11.46 33.29
C PRO A 127 -23.54 -10.56 34.46
N THR A 128 -24.80 -10.15 34.51
CA THR A 128 -25.35 -9.42 35.65
C THR A 128 -25.12 -10.28 36.89
N PRO A 129 -24.56 -9.76 37.99
CA PRO A 129 -24.46 -10.54 39.21
C PRO A 129 -25.86 -10.97 39.62
N SER A 130 -26.08 -12.29 39.66
CA SER A 130 -27.31 -12.89 40.16
C SER A 130 -27.61 -12.30 41.55
N PRO A 131 -28.86 -11.88 41.85
CA PRO A 131 -29.20 -11.38 43.17
C PRO A 131 -28.86 -12.46 44.19
N THR A 132 -27.88 -12.17 45.05
CA THR A 132 -27.49 -13.04 46.15
C THR A 132 -28.73 -13.31 46.98
N ARG A 133 -29.22 -14.56 46.92
CA ARG A 133 -30.33 -15.03 47.76
C ARG A 133 -29.90 -14.83 49.21
N ARG A 134 -30.46 -13.80 49.85
CA ARG A 134 -30.25 -13.51 51.26
C ARG A 134 -30.83 -14.69 52.06
N SER A 135 -29.96 -15.52 52.61
CA SER A 135 -30.37 -16.58 53.54
C SER A 135 -31.10 -15.97 54.74
N PRO A 136 -32.27 -16.49 55.15
CA PRO A 136 -32.93 -16.04 56.36
C PRO A 136 -32.10 -16.46 57.57
N GLY A 137 -31.66 -15.48 58.35
CA GLY A 137 -30.96 -15.71 59.62
C GLY A 137 -31.88 -16.43 60.59
N LEU A 138 -31.40 -17.59 61.07
CA LEU A 138 -32.01 -18.38 62.13
C LEU A 138 -32.02 -17.55 63.41
N GLY A 139 -33.19 -17.05 63.80
CA GLY A 139 -33.38 -16.34 65.07
C GLY A 139 -33.10 -17.26 66.24
N ARG A 140 -32.00 -17.00 66.95
CA ARG A 140 -31.74 -17.57 68.27
C ARG A 140 -32.75 -16.98 69.24
N ARG A 141 -33.70 -17.80 69.70
CA ARG A 141 -34.55 -17.47 70.85
C ARG A 141 -33.77 -17.78 72.12
N SER A 142 -33.53 -16.73 72.91
CA SER A 142 -33.21 -16.79 74.32
C SER A 142 -34.48 -17.04 75.13
N THR A 143 -34.46 -18.07 75.95
CA THR A 143 -35.32 -18.32 77.11
C THR A 143 -34.49 -19.29 77.94
N GLY A 144 -34.21 -19.11 79.21
CA GLY A 144 -34.66 -18.21 80.26
C GLY A 144 -34.11 -18.82 81.55
#